data_AF-A0A4U2Z5M6-F1
#
_entry.id   AF-A0A4U2Z5M6-F1
#
_cell.length_a   1.000
_cell.length_b   1.000
_cell.length_c   1.000
_cell.angle_alpha   90.00
_cell.angle_beta   90.00
_cell.angle_gamma   90.00
#
_symmetry.space_group_name_H-M   'P 1'
#
loop_
_entity.id
_entity.type
_entity.pdbx_description
1 polymer ?
#
loop_
_entity_poly.entity_id
_entity_poly.type
_entity_poly.pdbx_seq_one_letter_code
_entity_poly.pdbx_strand_id
1 'polypeptide(L)' 'MPLNNEFIQLFPEEIKKNYNDVLALRESLIRFKDKGMGKNSMLENLEKLREISDSETEDILLELMDFVVGYCNPNLSIF' A
#
# COMPACT_ATOMS: atom_id res chain seq x y z
N MET A 1 0.17 -18.28 -5.73
CA MET A 1 -0.85 -17.26 -6.05
C MET A 1 -0.14 -16.09 -6.74
N PRO A 2 -0.70 -15.43 -7.76
CA PRO A 2 -0.08 -14.23 -8.32
C PRO A 2 0.06 -13.16 -7.23
N LEU A 3 1.21 -12.49 -7.17
CA LEU A 3 1.55 -11.55 -6.10
C LEU A 3 0.53 -10.40 -5.95
N ASN A 4 -0.06 -9.94 -7.06
CA ASN A 4 -1.14 -8.94 -7.06
C ASN A 4 -2.42 -9.45 -6.38
N ASN A 5 -2.77 -10.73 -6.55
CA ASN A 5 -3.95 -11.31 -5.93
C ASN A 5 -3.73 -11.52 -4.43
N GLU A 6 -2.52 -11.93 -4.04
CA GLU A 6 -2.12 -12.01 -2.63
C GLU A 6 -2.22 -10.63 -1.96
N PHE A 7 -1.74 -9.58 -2.63
CA PHE A 7 -1.84 -8.21 -2.12
C PHE A 7 -3.29 -7.78 -1.90
N ILE A 8 -4.15 -7.90 -2.91
CA ILE A 8 -5.56 -7.48 -2.80
C ILE A 8 -6.30 -8.23 -1.68
N GLN A 9 -5.94 -9.49 -1.41
CA GLN A 9 -6.58 -10.26 -0.36
C GLN A 9 -6.05 -9.96 1.05
N LEU A 10 -4.72 -9.78 1.20
CA LEU A 10 -4.10 -9.66 2.52
C LEU A 10 -3.98 -8.22 3.00
N PHE A 11 -3.75 -7.29 2.09
CA PHE A 11 -3.44 -5.91 2.44
C PHE A 11 -4.60 -5.16 3.13
N PRO A 12 -5.89 -5.38 2.78
CA PRO A 12 -7.00 -4.80 3.54
C PRO A 12 -7.03 -5.23 5.01
N GLU A 13 -6.66 -6.49 5.30
CA GLU A 13 -6.59 -6.99 6.67
C GLU A 13 -5.39 -6.39 7.42
N GLU A 14 -4.27 -6.15 6.74
CA GLU A 14 -3.14 -5.40 7.31
C GLU A 14 -3.52 -3.95 7.64
N ILE A 15 -4.31 -3.28 6.79
CA ILE A 15 -4.83 -1.92 7.06
C ILE A 15 -5.71 -1.93 8.30
N LYS A 16 -6.67 -2.85 8.42
CA LYS A 16 -7.52 -2.95 9.61
C LYS A 16 -6.71 -3.19 10.89
N LYS A 17 -5.69 -4.05 10.81
CA LYS A 17 -4.84 -4.41 11.96
C LYS A 17 -3.93 -3.28 12.40
N ASN A 18 -3.42 -2.49 11.45
CA ASN A 18 -2.44 -1.43 11.68
C ASN A 18 -2.98 -0.04 11.29
N TYR A 19 -4.29 0.18 11.44
CA TYR A 19 -4.99 1.38 10.96
C TYR A 19 -4.34 2.68 11.46
N ASN A 20 -3.84 2.68 12.69
CA ASN A 20 -3.16 3.85 13.30
C ASN A 20 -1.63 3.83 13.18
N ASP A 21 -1.05 2.87 12.46
CA ASP A 21 0.39 2.72 12.29
C ASP A 21 0.78 2.60 10.81
N VAL A 22 0.78 3.77 10.17
CA VAL A 22 1.15 3.94 8.76
C VAL A 22 2.58 3.47 8.45
N LEU A 23 3.49 3.51 9.43
CA LEU A 23 4.85 3.00 9.24
C LEU A 23 4.87 1.47 9.19
N ALA A 24 4.06 0.78 10.01
CA ALA A 24 3.89 -0.66 9.91
C ALA A 24 3.29 -1.07 8.55
N LEU A 25 2.34 -0.28 8.02
CA LEU A 25 1.78 -0.49 6.68
C LEU A 25 2.82 -0.27 5.57
N ARG A 26 3.70 0.73 5.73
CA ARG A 26 4.85 0.94 4.84
C ARG A 26 5.79 -0.27 4.82
N GLU A 27 6.09 -0.86 5.98
CA GLU A 27 6.89 -2.08 6.05
C GLU A 27 6.20 -3.26 5.34
N SER A 28 4.87 -3.35 5.40
CA SER A 28 4.11 -4.33 4.62
C SER A 28 4.25 -4.09 3.11
N LEU A 29 4.22 -2.84 2.63
CA LEU A 29 4.50 -2.52 1.22
C LEU A 29 5.91 -2.94 0.80
N ILE A 30 6.92 -2.67 1.64
CA ILE A 30 8.32 -3.08 1.38
C ILE A 30 8.41 -4.60 1.22
N ARG A 31 7.71 -5.39 2.04
CA ARG A 31 7.70 -6.86 1.87
C ARG A 31 7.15 -7.30 0.51
N PHE A 32 6.12 -6.62 0.00
CA PHE A 32 5.60 -6.93 -1.34
C PHE A 32 6.54 -6.48 -2.45
N LYS A 33 7.22 -5.34 -2.28
CA LYS A 33 8.31 -4.92 -3.17
C LYS A 33 9.43 -5.96 -3.20
N ASP A 34 9.90 -6.43 -2.04
CA ASP A 34 10.99 -7.40 -1.93
C ASP A 34 10.60 -8.78 -2.50
N LYS A 35 9.31 -9.12 -2.50
CA LYS A 35 8.74 -10.27 -3.22
C LYS A 35 8.69 -10.08 -4.75
N GLY A 36 9.07 -8.92 -5.27
CA GLY A 36 9.14 -8.61 -6.69
C GLY A 36 7.95 -7.81 -7.24
N MET A 37 7.11 -7.21 -6.39
CA MET A 37 6.04 -6.33 -6.87
C MET A 37 6.63 -5.03 -7.42
N GLY A 38 6.32 -4.72 -8.68
CA GLY A 38 6.73 -3.46 -9.30
C GLY A 38 5.92 -2.27 -8.79
N LYS A 39 6.51 -1.07 -8.88
CA LYS A 39 5.88 0.21 -8.50
C LYS A 39 4.48 0.39 -9.11
N ASN A 40 4.35 0.23 -10.42
CA ASN A 40 3.08 0.42 -11.12
C ASN A 40 2.01 -0.58 -10.65
N SER A 41 2.37 -1.85 -10.50
CA SER A 41 1.43 -2.86 -10.00
C SER A 41 0.98 -2.57 -8.57
N MET A 42 1.89 -2.09 -7.72
CA MET A 42 1.56 -1.70 -6.35
C MET A 42 0.58 -0.52 -6.32
N LEU A 43 0.82 0.51 -7.14
CA LEU A 43 -0.08 1.65 -7.27
C LEU A 43 -1.45 1.26 -7.81
N GLU A 44 -1.49 0.45 -8.87
CA GLU A 44 -2.76 -0.03 -9.43
C GLU A 44 -3.58 -0.84 -8.41
N ASN A 45 -2.91 -1.63 -7.56
CA ASN A 45 -3.61 -2.37 -6.53
C ASN A 45 -4.09 -1.46 -5.38
N LEU A 46 -3.28 -0.47 -4.97
CA LEU A 46 -3.69 0.51 -3.96
C LEU A 46 -4.87 1.36 -4.44
N GLU A 47 -4.88 1.79 -5.71
CA GLU A 47 -6.00 2.53 -6.30
C GLU A 47 -7.29 1.71 -6.30
N LYS A 48 -7.22 0.43 -6.68
CA LYS A 48 -8.39 -0.48 -6.62
C LYS A 48 -8.94 -0.64 -5.21
N LEU A 49 -8.06 -0.68 -4.21
CA LEU A 49 -8.49 -0.74 -2.81
C LEU A 49 -9.15 0.57 -2.38
N ARG A 50 -8.64 1.71 -2.87
CA ARG A 50 -9.15 3.05 -2.57
C ARG A 50 -10.56 3.26 -3.13
N GLU A 51 -10.82 2.80 -4.36
CA GLU A 51 -12.14 2.92 -4.99
C GLU A 51 -13.27 2.21 -4.24
N ILE A 52 -12.94 1.19 -3.43
CA ILE A 52 -13.91 0.36 -2.70
C ILE A 52 -13.90 0.60 -1.18
N SER A 53 -13.08 1.53 -0.69
CA SER A 53 -12.91 1.78 0.74
C SER A 53 -13.80 2.91 1.25
N ASP A 54 -13.97 3.00 2.57
CA ASP A 54 -14.57 4.18 3.20
C ASP A 54 -13.58 5.36 3.24
N SER A 55 -14.08 6.54 3.62
CA SER A 55 -13.29 7.78 3.68
C SER A 55 -12.09 7.67 4.63
N GLU A 56 -12.25 6.94 5.73
CA GLU A 56 -11.21 6.75 6.74
C GLU A 56 -10.05 5.88 6.23
N THR A 57 -10.37 4.84 5.46
CA THR A 57 -9.38 3.96 4.82
C THR A 57 -8.77 4.62 3.57
N GLU A 58 -9.56 5.44 2.87
CA GLU A 58 -9.10 6.20 1.70
C GLU A 58 -7.91 7.10 2.05
N ASP A 59 -7.98 7.83 3.18
CA ASP A 59 -6.90 8.71 3.62
C ASP A 59 -5.58 7.94 3.86
N ILE A 60 -5.66 6.76 4.49
CA ILE A 60 -4.50 5.87 4.68
C ILE A 60 -3.93 5.40 3.34
N LEU A 61 -4.80 5.00 2.42
CA LEU A 61 -4.37 4.52 1.10
C LEU A 61 -3.64 5.61 0.31
N LEU A 62 -4.10 6.86 0.41
CA LEU A 62 -3.41 8.00 -0.20
C LEU A 62 -2.01 8.20 0.40
N GLU A 63 -1.85 8.12 1.72
CA GLU A 63 -0.52 8.17 2.36
C GLU A 63 0.39 7.03 1.92
N LEU A 64 -0.16 5.82 1.76
CA LEU A 64 0.58 4.66 1.29
C LEU A 64 1.02 4.82 -0.17
N MET A 65 0.17 5.36 -1.03
CA MET A 65 0.52 5.69 -2.41
C MET A 65 1.67 6.71 -2.47
N ASP A 66 1.70 7.67 -1.55
CA ASP A 66 2.79 8.62 -1.42
C ASP A 66 4.13 7.95 -1.09
N PHE A 67 4.17 6.91 -0.26
CA PHE A 67 5.40 6.13 -0.06
C PHE A 67 5.84 5.39 -1.31
N VAL A 68 4.90 4.92 -2.13
CA VAL A 68 5.22 4.20 -3.37
C VAL A 68 5.78 5.15 -4.44
N VAL A 69 5.25 6.37 -4.54
CA VAL A 69 5.68 7.36 -5.54
C VAL A 69 6.86 8.20 -5.05
N GLY A 70 6.92 8.51 -3.75
CA GLY A 70 7.85 9.45 -3.15
C GLY A 70 7.48 10.92 -3.36
N TYR A 71 6.21 11.23 -3.66
CA TYR A 71 5.79 12.59 -4.07
C TYR A 71 5.92 13.62 -2.94
N CYS A 72 5.41 13.30 -1.75
CA CYS A 72 5.48 14.19 -0.59
C CYS A 72 6.85 14.23 0.11
N ASN A 73 7.59 13.12 0.12
CA ASN A 73 8.95 13.07 0.66
C ASN A 73 9.77 11.97 -0.03
N PRO A 74 10.69 12.32 -0.95
CA PRO A 74 11.51 11.35 -1.66
C PRO A 74 12.34 10.44 -0.74
N ASN A 75 12.72 10.91 0.46
CA ASN A 75 13.49 10.12 1.41
C ASN A 75 12.68 9.00 2.09
N LEU A 76 11.35 9.09 2.04
CA LEU A 76 10.46 8.05 2.57
C LEU A 76 10.01 7.06 1.49
N SER A 77 10.35 7.34 0.23
CA SER A 77 9.97 6.50 -0.90
C SER A 77 10.55 5.10 -0.76
N ILE A 78 9.77 4.11 -1.18
CA ILE A 78 10.20 2.72 -1.16
C ILE A 78 10.74 2.25 -2.52
N PHE A 79 10.68 3.05 -3.59
CA PHE A 79 11.21 2.70 -4.92
C PHE A 79 12.26 3.71 -5.37
#